data_AF-A0A3N4CYX6-F1
#
_entry.id   AF-A0A3N4CYX6-F1
#
_cell.length_a   1.000
_cell.length_b   1.000
_cell.length_c   1.000
_cell.angle_alpha   90.00
_cell.angle_beta   90.00
_cell.angle_gamma   90.00
#
_symmetry.space_group_name_H-M   'P 1'
#
loop_
_entity.id
_entity.type
_entity.pdbx_description
1 polymer ?
#
loop_
_entity_poly.entity_id
_entity_poly.type
_entity_poly.pdbx_seq_one_letter_code
_entity_poly.pdbx_strand_id
1 'polypeptide(L)'
;MSFLESLSNALTPGTKVDIADVPVGGGIVLTNGPYVVTQPTEGAFHAFRKNCTHQMRPVNEVTSEGIRCPAHGSVFALSDGHPLCGPAERPLKEAKVEVRGDRLVITG
;
A
#
# COMPACT_ATOMS: atom_id res chain seq x y z
N MET A 1 -22.39 -14.68 -18.20
CA MET A 1 -20.95 -14.97 -17.98
C MET A 1 -20.36 -14.23 -16.77
N SER A 2 -21.10 -13.34 -16.08
CA SER A 2 -20.60 -12.45 -15.00
C SER A 2 -20.67 -13.02 -13.57
N PHE A 3 -21.35 -14.13 -13.33
CA PHE A 3 -21.52 -14.67 -11.96
C PHE A 3 -20.30 -15.46 -11.46
N LEU A 4 -19.59 -16.16 -12.34
CA LEU A 4 -18.44 -16.99 -11.95
C LEU A 4 -17.21 -16.14 -11.59
N GLU A 5 -16.99 -15.02 -12.31
CA GLU A 5 -15.91 -14.07 -12.01
C GLU A 5 -16.17 -13.30 -10.70
N SER A 6 -17.42 -12.93 -10.42
CA SER A 6 -17.76 -12.25 -9.16
C SER A 6 -17.56 -13.16 -7.95
N LEU A 7 -17.84 -14.46 -8.08
CA LEU A 7 -17.62 -15.45 -7.01
C LEU A 7 -16.13 -15.75 -6.80
N SER A 8 -15.35 -15.87 -7.87
CA SER A 8 -13.90 -16.10 -7.78
C SER A 8 -13.19 -14.90 -7.11
N ASN A 9 -13.60 -13.68 -7.44
CA ASN A 9 -13.03 -12.48 -6.83
C ASN A 9 -13.46 -12.34 -5.36
N ALA A 10 -14.67 -12.76 -4.98
CA ALA A 10 -15.13 -12.78 -3.59
C ALA A 10 -14.35 -13.80 -2.73
N LEU A 11 -14.05 -14.97 -3.28
CA LEU A 11 -13.39 -16.07 -2.56
C LEU A 11 -11.86 -15.97 -2.53
N THR A 12 -11.27 -15.06 -3.32
CA THR A 12 -9.81 -14.85 -3.31
C THR A 12 -9.36 -14.28 -1.96
N PRO A 13 -8.51 -14.99 -1.19
CA PRO A 13 -7.99 -14.51 0.08
C PRO A 13 -7.08 -13.29 -0.11
N GLY A 14 -7.16 -12.33 0.81
CA GLY A 14 -6.33 -11.12 0.80
C GLY A 14 -7.13 -9.86 1.07
N THR A 15 -6.42 -8.76 1.33
CA THR A 15 -7.03 -7.43 1.42
C THR A 15 -7.34 -6.95 0.01
N LYS A 16 -8.57 -6.46 -0.20
CA LYS A 16 -9.06 -5.97 -1.49
C LYS A 16 -9.16 -4.46 -1.47
N VAL A 17 -8.66 -3.83 -2.52
CA VAL A 17 -8.66 -2.37 -2.70
C VAL A 17 -9.10 -2.10 -4.14
N ASP A 18 -10.07 -1.21 -4.34
CA ASP A 18 -10.47 -0.82 -5.69
C ASP A 18 -9.36 0.07 -6.28
N ILE A 19 -8.98 -0.16 -7.54
CA ILE A 19 -7.89 0.58 -8.20
C ILE A 19 -8.17 2.08 -8.23
N ALA A 20 -9.44 2.45 -8.42
CA ALA A 20 -9.88 3.84 -8.46
C ALA A 20 -9.65 4.60 -7.14
N ASP A 21 -9.48 3.88 -6.02
CA ASP A 21 -9.20 4.49 -4.72
C ASP A 21 -7.72 4.87 -4.55
N VAL A 22 -6.82 4.37 -5.42
CA VAL A 22 -5.37 4.61 -5.32
C VAL A 22 -4.96 5.67 -6.36
N PRO A 23 -4.63 6.91 -5.94
CA PRO A 23 -4.29 7.97 -6.89
C PRO A 23 -2.89 7.79 -7.50
N VAL A 24 -2.74 8.13 -8.79
CA VAL A 24 -1.44 8.22 -9.48
C VAL A 24 -0.54 9.24 -8.76
N GLY A 25 0.72 8.91 -8.56
CA GLY A 25 1.71 9.74 -7.86
C GLY A 25 1.55 9.74 -6.34
N GLY A 26 0.68 8.88 -5.79
CA GLY A 26 0.34 8.89 -4.36
C GLY A 26 -0.05 7.52 -3.85
N GLY A 27 -1.04 7.48 -2.97
CA GLY A 27 -1.52 6.25 -2.35
C GLY A 27 -2.54 6.47 -1.24
N ILE A 28 -2.94 5.38 -0.61
CA ILE A 28 -3.89 5.36 0.51
C ILE A 28 -3.36 4.51 1.66
N VAL A 29 -3.57 4.99 2.88
CA VAL A 29 -3.36 4.18 4.09
C VAL A 29 -4.68 3.49 4.42
N LEU A 30 -4.70 2.16 4.42
CA LEU A 30 -5.94 1.43 4.69
C LEU A 30 -6.33 1.58 6.16
N THR A 31 -7.54 2.09 6.39
CA THR A 31 -8.13 2.19 7.74
C THR A 31 -8.28 0.79 8.34
N ASN A 32 -8.82 -0.13 7.53
CA ASN A 32 -8.98 -1.53 7.88
C ASN A 32 -7.86 -2.37 7.28
N GLY A 33 -7.15 -3.10 8.12
CA GLY A 33 -6.04 -3.96 7.70
C GLY A 33 -4.65 -3.30 7.83
N PRO A 34 -3.59 -4.07 7.55
CA PRO A 34 -2.23 -3.73 7.96
C PRO A 34 -1.45 -2.96 6.88
N TYR A 35 -2.07 -2.50 5.79
CA TYR A 35 -1.34 -2.01 4.62
C TYR A 35 -1.50 -0.53 4.33
N VAL A 36 -0.49 0.03 3.67
CA VAL A 36 -0.53 1.22 2.84
C VAL A 36 -0.33 0.78 1.40
N VAL A 37 -1.05 1.38 0.46
CA VAL A 37 -1.02 1.07 -0.97
C VAL A 37 -0.63 2.32 -1.74
N THR A 38 0.29 2.20 -2.68
CA THR A 38 0.82 3.32 -3.47
C THR A 38 0.73 3.04 -4.96
N GLN A 39 0.73 4.12 -5.73
CA GLN A 39 0.78 4.10 -7.18
C GLN A 39 1.72 5.21 -7.69
N PRO A 40 3.05 4.99 -7.78
CA PRO A 40 4.00 6.03 -8.18
C PRO A 40 3.74 6.55 -9.60
N THR A 41 3.40 5.63 -10.52
CA THR A 41 3.00 5.92 -11.90
C THR A 41 1.74 5.14 -12.23
N GLU A 42 1.02 5.54 -13.29
CA GLU A 42 -0.24 4.92 -13.66
C GLU A 42 -0.11 3.40 -13.82
N GLY A 43 -0.92 2.65 -13.07
CA GLY A 43 -0.96 1.18 -13.11
C GLY A 43 0.17 0.46 -12.35
N ALA A 44 1.15 1.18 -11.79
CA ALA A 44 2.23 0.59 -11.00
C ALA A 44 1.85 0.57 -9.52
N PHE A 45 1.25 -0.53 -9.03
CA PHE A 45 0.80 -0.65 -7.65
C PHE A 45 1.82 -1.32 -6.74
N HIS A 46 2.02 -0.76 -5.56
CA HIS A 46 2.79 -1.38 -4.48
C HIS A 46 1.99 -1.38 -3.18
N ALA A 47 2.28 -2.34 -2.30
CA ALA A 47 1.69 -2.38 -0.97
C ALA A 47 2.74 -2.71 0.07
N PHE A 48 2.66 -2.04 1.22
CA PHE A 48 3.59 -2.21 2.32
C PHE A 48 2.85 -2.32 3.64
N ARG A 49 3.45 -2.98 4.64
CA ARG A 49 2.98 -2.90 6.02
C ARG A 49 3.01 -1.44 6.48
N LYS A 50 1.91 -0.98 7.07
CA LYS A 50 1.78 0.39 7.55
C LYS A 50 2.58 0.67 8.83
N ASN A 51 3.23 -0.32 9.42
CA ASN A 51 4.10 -0.12 10.57
C ASN A 51 5.48 0.41 10.13
N CYS A 52 5.79 1.64 10.51
CA CYS A 52 7.09 2.26 10.31
C CYS A 52 8.19 1.41 10.94
N THR A 53 9.28 1.16 10.20
CA THR A 53 10.38 0.29 10.62
C THR A 53 11.26 0.85 11.73
N HIS A 54 11.09 2.13 12.09
CA HIS A 54 11.78 2.74 13.23
C HIS A 54 11.30 2.15 14.56
N GLN A 55 10.02 2.28 14.89
CA GLN A 55 9.44 1.85 16.19
C GLN A 55 8.05 1.21 16.04
N MET A 56 7.73 0.67 14.87
CA MET A 56 6.48 -0.05 14.58
C MET A 56 5.20 0.77 14.76
N ARG A 57 5.30 2.10 14.83
CA ARG A 57 4.16 3.02 14.83
C ARG A 57 3.56 3.11 13.41
N PRO A 58 2.23 3.25 13.27
CA PRO A 58 1.63 3.32 11.95
C PRO A 58 2.04 4.60 11.20
N VAL A 59 2.29 4.47 9.89
CA VAL A 59 2.20 5.57 8.92
C VAL A 59 0.73 5.97 8.80
N ASN A 60 0.47 7.23 8.46
CA ASN A 60 -0.89 7.76 8.41
C ASN A 60 -1.22 8.54 7.14
N GLU A 61 -0.23 8.81 6.29
CA GLU A 61 -0.41 9.66 5.14
C GLU A 61 0.48 9.19 3.98
N VAL A 62 -0.01 9.38 2.75
CA VAL A 62 0.77 9.27 1.52
C VAL A 62 0.69 10.60 0.80
N THR A 63 1.85 11.17 0.48
CA THR A 63 2.00 12.43 -0.24
C THR A 63 2.87 12.21 -1.48
N SER A 64 3.01 13.23 -2.33
CA SER A 64 3.97 13.20 -3.45
C SER A 64 5.42 13.04 -3.00
N GLU A 65 5.74 13.40 -1.75
CA GLU A 65 7.07 13.20 -1.15
C GLU A 65 7.29 11.77 -0.62
N GLY A 66 6.23 10.98 -0.46
CA GLY A 66 6.30 9.61 0.04
C GLY A 66 5.25 9.27 1.12
N ILE A 67 5.40 8.07 1.67
CA ILE A 67 4.60 7.53 2.79
C ILE A 67 5.16 8.09 4.10
N ARG A 68 4.34 8.75 4.92
CA ARG A 68 4.79 9.48 6.11
C ARG A 68 4.43 8.78 7.42
N CYS A 69 5.41 8.69 8.32
CA CYS A 69 5.19 8.33 9.71
C CYS A 69 5.12 9.59 10.58
N PRO A 70 3.98 9.86 11.25
CA PRO A 70 3.80 11.09 12.02
C PRO A 70 4.51 11.07 13.37
N ALA A 71 4.98 9.89 13.82
CA ALA A 71 5.58 9.75 15.13
C ALA A 71 6.91 10.51 15.27
N HIS A 72 7.75 10.45 14.24
CA HIS A 72 9.09 11.05 14.24
C HIS A 72 9.51 11.62 12.88
N GLY A 73 8.60 11.64 11.89
CA GLY A 73 8.84 12.27 10.59
C GLY A 73 9.49 11.40 9.52
N SER A 74 9.62 10.08 9.70
CA SER A 74 10.18 9.22 8.65
C SER A 74 9.31 9.25 7.39
N VAL A 75 9.97 9.29 6.23
CA VAL A 75 9.34 9.30 4.91
C VAL A 75 9.88 8.13 4.11
N PHE A 76 9.00 7.38 3.45
CA PHE A 76 9.36 6.23 2.63
C PHE A 76 8.93 6.43 1.18
N ALA A 77 9.74 5.95 0.24
CA ALA A 77 9.48 6.03 -1.18
C ALA A 77 8.22 5.26 -1.57
N LEU A 78 7.48 5.77 -2.55
CA LEU A 78 6.24 5.15 -3.03
C LEU A 78 6.50 3.84 -3.80
N SER A 79 7.66 3.69 -4.43
CA SER A 79 7.99 2.61 -5.35
C SER A 79 8.46 1.32 -4.68
N ASP A 80 9.17 1.43 -3.56
CA ASP A 80 9.83 0.29 -2.92
C ASP A 80 9.86 0.38 -1.39
N GLY A 81 9.28 1.45 -0.82
CA GLY A 81 9.22 1.65 0.61
C GLY A 81 10.58 1.98 1.25
N HIS A 82 11.64 2.29 0.49
CA HIS A 82 12.93 2.71 1.06
C HIS A 82 12.79 4.01 1.85
N PRO A 83 13.50 4.16 2.99
CA PRO A 83 13.51 5.42 3.71
C PRO A 83 14.17 6.51 2.86
N LEU A 84 13.42 7.58 2.62
CA LEU A 84 13.91 8.84 2.06
C LEU A 84 14.32 9.81 3.16
N CYS A 85 13.70 9.70 4.34
CA CYS A 85 14.00 10.49 5.51
C CYS A 85 13.89 9.63 6.78
N GLY A 86 14.89 9.75 7.66
CA GLY A 86 14.99 9.01 8.92
C GLY A 86 13.96 9.45 9.98
N PRO A 87 14.00 8.87 11.19
CA PRO A 87 14.99 7.92 11.72
C PRO A 87 14.86 6.47 11.25
N ALA A 88 13.89 6.12 10.41
CA ALA A 88 13.83 4.77 9.83
C ALA A 88 15.02 4.51 8.89
N GLU A 89 15.71 3.39 9.08
CA GLU A 89 16.89 2.99 8.27
C GLU A 89 16.62 1.79 7.35
N ARG A 90 15.44 1.17 7.47
CA ARG A 90 15.05 -0.02 6.70
C ARG A 90 13.77 0.25 5.91
N PRO A 91 13.63 -0.34 4.71
CA PRO A 91 12.42 -0.20 3.92
C PRO A 91 11.20 -0.77 4.65
N LEU A 92 10.02 -0.24 4.35
CA LEU A 92 8.77 -0.85 4.79
C LEU A 92 8.68 -2.28 4.28
N LYS A 93 8.06 -3.17 5.07
CA LYS A 93 7.88 -4.56 4.65
C LYS A 93 6.88 -4.63 3.50
N GLU A 94 7.36 -5.03 2.32
CA GLU A 94 6.55 -5.21 1.13
C GLU A 94 5.54 -6.36 1.28
N ALA A 95 4.40 -6.18 0.62
CA ALA A 95 3.34 -7.16 0.47
C ALA A 95 3.14 -7.44 -1.02
N LYS A 96 2.71 -8.66 -1.35
CA LYS A 96 2.41 -9.04 -2.73
C LYS A 96 1.13 -8.35 -3.17
N VAL A 97 1.15 -7.72 -4.34
CA VAL A 97 -0.01 -7.11 -5.00
C VAL A 97 -0.31 -7.87 -6.29
N GLU A 98 -1.56 -8.28 -6.47
CA GLU A 98 -2.07 -8.83 -7.74
C GLU A 98 -3.23 -7.96 -8.23
N VAL A 99 -3.17 -7.55 -9.50
CA VAL A 99 -4.30 -6.89 -10.17
C VAL A 99 -5.28 -7.95 -10.67
N ARG A 100 -6.55 -7.86 -10.26
CA ARG A 100 -7.65 -8.73 -10.68
C ARG A 100 -8.86 -7.90 -11.07
N GLY A 101 -8.98 -7.64 -12.37
CA GLY A 101 -10.01 -6.74 -12.89
C GLY A 101 -9.77 -5.31 -12.42
N ASP A 102 -10.76 -4.73 -11.74
CA ASP A 102 -10.75 -3.39 -11.16
C ASP A 102 -10.21 -3.34 -9.72
N ARG A 103 -9.66 -4.46 -9.23
CA ARG A 103 -9.19 -4.59 -7.84
C ARG A 103 -7.75 -5.01 -7.71
N LEU A 104 -7.15 -4.55 -6.62
CA LEU A 104 -5.90 -5.07 -6.08
C LEU A 104 -6.23 -6.14 -5.03
N VAL A 105 -5.54 -7.26 -5.10
CA VAL A 105 -5.53 -8.31 -4.06
C VAL A 105 -4.16 -8.32 -3.40
N ILE A 106 -4.13 -8.04 -2.10
CA ILE A 106 -2.90 -7.86 -1.33
C ILE A 106 -2.72 -9.00 -0.32
N THR A 107 -1.54 -9.62 -0.32
CA THR A 107 -1.19 -10.74 0.56
C THR A 107 0.23 -10.61 1.13
N GLY A 108 0.48 -11.18 2.32
CA GLY A 108 1.79 -11.18 3.01
C GLY A 108 1.71 -10.75 4.46
#